data_AF-A0A7Y3MST9-F1
#
_entry.id   AF-A0A7Y3MST9-F1
#
_cell.length_a   1.000
_cell.length_b   1.000
_cell.length_c   1.000
_cell.angle_alpha   90.00
_cell.angle_beta   90.00
_cell.angle_gamma   90.00
#
_symmetry.space_group_name_H-M   'P 1'
#
loop_
_entity.id
_entity.type
_entity.pdbx_description
1 polymer ?
#
loop_
_entity_poly.entity_id
_entity_poly.type
_entity_poly.pdbx_seq_one_letter_code
_entity_poly.pdbx_strand_id
1 'polypeptide(L)'
;VPVTLITGSVSDEDIAGHAIFDFAGHAARLVLMPGSGDDRFFVVFGDATNGETTYGGGRFLEAVRDDDRVILDFNRAYNPPCSFTPYATCPRPGPDNVLPYAVTAGERAWRNAGGGH
;
A
#
# COMPACT_ATOMS: atom_id res chain seq x y z
N VAL A 1 -12.08 4.19 9.41
CA VAL A 1 -11.66 2.79 9.66
C VAL A 1 -10.33 2.83 10.40
N PRO A 2 -10.11 1.94 11.38
CA PRO A 2 -8.88 1.95 12.15
C PRO A 2 -7.70 1.51 11.26
N VAL A 3 -6.71 2.38 11.12
CA VAL A 3 -5.44 2.11 10.43
C VAL A 3 -4.32 2.17 11.46
N THR A 4 -3.51 1.11 11.52
CA THR A 4 -2.38 1.04 12.45
C THR A 4 -1.15 1.69 11.83
N LEU A 5 -0.53 2.62 12.55
CA LEU A 5 0.72 3.23 12.13
C LEU A 5 1.92 2.33 12.47
N ILE A 6 3.08 2.62 11.88
CA ILE A 6 4.35 1.92 12.18
C ILE A 6 4.73 2.04 13.67
N THR A 7 4.30 3.10 14.34
CA THR A 7 4.48 3.34 15.80
C THR A 7 3.58 2.46 16.67
N GLY A 8 2.62 1.73 16.08
CA GLY A 8 1.63 0.93 16.81
C GLY A 8 0.38 1.70 17.25
N SER A 9 0.37 3.03 17.13
CA SER A 9 -0.85 3.82 17.35
C SER A 9 -1.89 3.56 16.24
N VAL A 10 -3.16 3.74 16.57
CA VAL A 10 -4.27 3.59 15.63
C VAL A 10 -4.83 4.98 15.30
N SER A 11 -5.01 5.25 14.00
CA SER A 11 -5.67 6.43 13.46
C SER A 11 -6.98 6.00 12.79
N ASP A 12 -8.03 6.81 12.88
CA ASP A 12 -9.26 6.59 12.12
C ASP A 12 -9.16 7.32 10.79
N GLU A 13 -9.16 6.55 9.70
CA GLU A 13 -9.05 7.08 8.33
C GLU A 13 -10.39 6.96 7.58
N ASP A 14 -10.71 7.93 6.74
CA ASP A 14 -11.85 7.83 5.83
C ASP A 14 -11.58 6.80 4.73
N ILE A 15 -12.64 6.13 4.29
CA ILE A 15 -12.59 5.24 3.13
C ILE A 15 -13.42 5.83 1.99
N ALA A 16 -12.82 5.86 0.80
CA ALA A 16 -13.51 6.21 -0.44
C ALA A 16 -14.22 4.99 -1.05
N GLY A 17 -13.75 3.78 -0.74
CA GLY A 17 -14.37 2.53 -1.18
C GLY A 17 -13.42 1.34 -1.20
N HIS A 18 -13.74 0.36 -2.03
CA HIS A 18 -12.91 -0.83 -2.24
C HIS A 18 -12.70 -1.08 -3.73
N ALA A 19 -11.45 -1.32 -4.11
CA ALA A 19 -11.14 -1.94 -5.40
C ALA A 19 -11.21 -3.45 -5.24
N ILE A 20 -12.04 -4.10 -6.07
CA ILE A 20 -12.16 -5.56 -6.13
C ILE A 20 -11.69 -5.97 -7.52
N PHE A 21 -10.74 -6.89 -7.59
CA PHE A 21 -10.13 -7.31 -8.84
C PHE A 21 -9.58 -8.72 -8.73
N ASP A 22 -9.39 -9.36 -9.88
CA ASP A 22 -8.70 -10.64 -9.98
C ASP A 22 -7.31 -10.44 -10.56
N PHE A 23 -6.30 -11.05 -9.95
CA PHE A 23 -4.94 -11.07 -10.49
C PHE A 23 -4.32 -12.44 -10.30
N ALA A 24 -3.74 -13.00 -11.37
CA ALA A 24 -3.13 -14.33 -11.38
C ALA A 24 -4.04 -15.43 -10.77
N GLY A 25 -5.35 -15.37 -11.03
CA GLY A 25 -6.34 -16.33 -10.52
C GLY A 25 -6.73 -16.14 -9.04
N HIS A 26 -6.31 -15.04 -8.40
CA HIS A 26 -6.66 -14.71 -7.02
C HIS A 26 -7.56 -13.48 -7.01
N ALA A 27 -8.75 -13.62 -6.45
CA ALA A 27 -9.58 -12.49 -6.11
C ALA A 27 -8.92 -11.70 -4.98
N ALA A 28 -8.81 -10.39 -5.17
CA ALA A 28 -8.21 -9.47 -4.23
C ALA A 28 -9.15 -8.28 -3.98
N ARG A 29 -8.96 -7.69 -2.80
CA ARG A 29 -9.67 -6.50 -2.36
C ARG A 29 -8.62 -5.54 -1.83
N LEU A 30 -8.74 -4.25 -2.13
CA LEU A 30 -7.93 -3.20 -1.53
C LEU A 30 -8.83 -2.05 -1.09
N VAL A 31 -8.63 -1.56 0.12
CA VAL A 31 -9.26 -0.33 0.63
C VAL A 31 -8.68 0.87 -0.12
N LEU A 32 -9.58 1.71 -0.64
CA LEU A 32 -9.27 2.99 -1.25
C LEU A 32 -9.50 4.09 -0.21
N MET A 33 -8.45 4.84 0.13
CA MET A 33 -8.56 6.05 0.95
C MET A 33 -8.66 7.28 0.04
N PRO A 34 -9.22 8.40 0.51
CA PRO A 34 -9.20 9.67 -0.25
C PRO A 34 -7.76 10.06 -0.62
N GLY A 35 -7.54 10.38 -1.89
CA GLY A 35 -6.25 10.89 -2.40
C GLY A 35 -6.25 12.41 -2.54
N SER A 36 -5.33 12.93 -3.35
CA SER A 36 -5.14 14.38 -3.55
C SER A 36 -6.21 15.05 -4.47
N GLY A 37 -7.41 14.48 -4.55
CA GLY A 37 -8.52 14.98 -5.37
C GLY A 37 -9.66 13.97 -5.47
N ASP A 38 -10.82 14.41 -5.97
CA ASP A 38 -12.07 13.62 -5.96
C ASP A 38 -11.99 12.30 -6.76
N ASP A 39 -11.13 12.26 -7.78
CA ASP A 39 -10.91 11.09 -8.64
C ASP A 39 -9.58 10.38 -8.34
N ARG A 40 -8.93 10.71 -7.22
CA ARG A 40 -7.66 10.10 -6.80
C ARG A 40 -7.88 9.34 -5.50
N PHE A 41 -7.26 8.18 -5.41
CA PHE A 41 -7.30 7.35 -4.21
C PHE A 41 -5.91 6.99 -3.76
N PHE A 42 -5.71 7.00 -2.47
CA PHE A 42 -4.50 6.54 -1.84
C PHE A 42 -4.67 5.10 -1.37
N VAL A 43 -3.70 4.25 -1.67
CA VAL A 43 -3.73 2.83 -1.30
C VAL A 43 -2.43 2.47 -0.60
N VAL A 44 -2.58 1.87 0.57
CA VAL A 44 -1.48 1.24 1.32
C VAL A 44 -1.69 -0.25 1.19
N PHE A 45 -0.74 -0.95 0.59
CA PHE A 45 -0.85 -2.39 0.39
C PHE A 45 0.41 -3.13 0.81
N GLY A 46 0.21 -4.37 1.23
CA GLY A 46 1.27 -5.35 1.42
C GLY A 46 1.18 -6.44 0.36
N ASP A 47 2.28 -7.15 0.13
CA ASP A 47 2.34 -8.28 -0.78
C ASP A 47 3.51 -9.22 -0.43
N ALA A 48 3.59 -10.38 -1.07
CA ALA A 48 4.59 -11.40 -0.77
C ALA A 48 6.06 -10.98 -1.07
N THR A 49 6.29 -9.81 -1.69
CA THR A 49 7.64 -9.26 -1.87
C THR A 49 8.15 -8.42 -0.70
N ASN A 50 7.29 -8.01 0.24
CA ASN A 50 7.68 -7.16 1.36
C ASN A 50 8.65 -7.89 2.28
N GLY A 51 9.76 -7.24 2.65
CA GLY A 51 10.83 -7.83 3.48
C GLY A 51 11.82 -8.67 2.69
N GLU A 52 11.45 -9.14 1.49
CA GLU A 52 12.31 -9.93 0.61
C GLU A 52 13.00 -9.05 -0.44
N THR A 53 12.21 -8.32 -1.23
CA THR A 53 12.71 -7.49 -2.35
C THR A 53 12.13 -6.07 -2.35
N THR A 54 11.07 -5.82 -1.59
CA THR A 54 10.44 -4.50 -1.36
C THR A 54 10.40 -4.18 0.13
N TYR A 55 10.10 -2.93 0.51
CA TYR A 55 10.12 -2.52 1.92
C TYR A 55 9.15 -3.35 2.78
N GLY A 56 9.59 -3.74 3.98
CA GLY A 56 8.84 -4.64 4.86
C GLY A 56 7.52 -4.08 5.38
N GLY A 57 7.39 -2.76 5.47
CA GLY A 57 6.16 -2.09 5.94
C GLY A 57 5.06 -1.95 4.89
N GLY A 58 5.27 -2.48 3.67
CA GLY A 58 4.36 -2.32 2.55
C GLY A 58 4.73 -1.15 1.63
N ARG A 59 3.88 -0.88 0.65
CA ARG A 59 4.07 0.16 -0.36
C ARG A 59 2.83 1.02 -0.54
N PHE A 60 3.06 2.21 -1.07
CA PHE A 60 2.01 3.16 -1.41
C PHE A 60 1.72 3.14 -2.90
N LEU A 61 0.46 3.38 -3.26
CA LEU A 61 -0.02 3.48 -4.63
C LEU A 61 -1.06 4.60 -4.73
N GLU A 62 -0.88 5.47 -5.71
CA GLU A 62 -1.90 6.44 -6.14
C GLU A 62 -2.74 5.80 -7.25
N ALA A 63 -4.03 5.63 -6.97
CA ALA A 63 -5.00 5.09 -7.90
C ALA A 63 -5.91 6.20 -8.43
N VAL A 64 -6.54 5.96 -9.58
CA VAL A 64 -7.31 6.98 -10.29
C VAL A 64 -8.64 6.38 -10.72
N ARG A 65 -9.73 7.13 -10.53
CA ARG A 65 -11.02 6.79 -11.10
C ARG A 65 -10.96 6.84 -12.63
N ASP A 66 -11.57 5.84 -13.25
CA ASP A 66 -11.83 5.76 -14.68
C ASP A 66 -13.26 5.27 -14.85
N ASP A 67 -14.21 6.22 -15.01
CA ASP A 67 -15.65 5.97 -14.96
C ASP A 67 -16.12 5.19 -13.72
N ASP A 68 -16.61 3.97 -13.92
CA ASP A 68 -17.08 3.04 -12.88
C ASP A 68 -15.95 2.17 -12.30
N ARG A 69 -14.72 2.34 -12.81
CA ARG A 69 -13.54 1.56 -12.43
C ARG A 69 -12.49 2.44 -11.76
N VAL A 70 -11.48 1.76 -11.23
CA VAL A 70 -10.29 2.38 -10.65
C VAL A 70 -9.07 1.70 -11.24
N ILE A 71 -8.12 2.49 -11.74
CA ILE A 71 -6.87 1.99 -12.29
C ILE A 71 -5.84 1.86 -11.17
N LEU A 72 -5.40 0.62 -10.94
CA LEU A 72 -4.32 0.27 -10.01
C LEU A 72 -3.03 -0.03 -10.81
N ASP A 73 -2.18 0.97 -11.01
CA ASP A 73 -0.90 0.79 -11.71
C ASP A 73 0.22 0.46 -10.72
N PHE A 74 0.38 -0.83 -10.40
CA PHE A 74 1.42 -1.30 -9.49
C PHE A 74 2.87 -1.01 -9.96
N ASN A 75 3.09 -0.64 -11.23
CA ASN A 75 4.41 -0.18 -11.69
C ASN A 75 4.80 1.16 -11.07
N ARG A 76 3.82 1.91 -10.55
CA ARG A 76 4.01 3.19 -9.86
C ARG A 76 3.96 3.05 -8.34
N ALA A 77 3.91 1.83 -7.82
CA ALA A 77 4.01 1.61 -6.38
C ALA A 77 5.37 2.08 -5.87
N TYR A 78 5.39 2.82 -4.75
CA TYR A 78 6.60 3.44 -4.21
C TYR A 78 6.76 3.16 -2.71
N ASN A 79 7.99 3.27 -2.21
CA ASN A 79 8.28 3.06 -0.81
C ASN A 79 7.75 4.22 0.04
N PRO A 80 7.13 3.93 1.19
CA PRO A 80 6.66 4.97 2.10
C PRO A 80 7.84 5.74 2.73
N PRO A 81 7.64 6.98 3.21
CA PRO A 81 8.69 7.76 3.88
C PRO A 81 9.38 7.03 5.05
N CYS A 82 8.66 6.18 5.78
CA CYS A 82 9.23 5.35 6.85
C CYS A 82 10.29 4.34 6.37
N SER A 83 10.37 4.07 5.07
CA SER A 83 11.47 3.31 4.47
C SER A 83 12.81 4.04 4.51
N PHE A 84 12.80 5.37 4.68
CA PHE A 84 14.00 6.20 4.63
C PHE A 84 14.34 6.83 5.99
N THR A 85 13.35 6.95 6.89
CA THR A 85 13.55 7.58 8.19
C THR A 85 12.65 6.96 9.28
N PRO A 86 13.18 6.67 10.48
CA PRO A 86 12.39 6.11 11.58
C PRO A 86 11.43 7.14 12.21
N TYR A 87 11.56 8.42 11.87
CA TYR A 87 10.72 9.49 12.42
C TYR A 87 9.37 9.63 11.71
N ALA A 88 9.16 8.95 10.57
CA ALA A 88 7.90 8.99 9.84
C ALA A 88 6.89 7.99 10.40
N THR A 89 5.66 8.43 10.65
CA THR A 89 4.57 7.63 11.22
C THR A 89 3.64 7.09 10.13
N CYS A 90 4.14 6.23 9.26
CA CYS A 90 3.37 5.75 8.12
C CYS A 90 2.30 4.72 8.51
N PRO A 91 1.16 4.68 7.81
CA PRO A 91 0.17 3.62 7.93
C PRO A 91 0.75 2.27 7.47
N ARG A 92 0.39 1.20 8.18
CA ARG A 92 0.63 -0.18 7.78
C ARG A 92 -0.58 -0.72 7.02
N PRO A 93 -0.38 -1.60 6.03
CA PRO A 93 -1.50 -2.27 5.37
C PRO A 93 -2.29 -3.08 6.40
N GLY A 94 -3.61 -2.88 6.44
CA GLY A 94 -4.52 -3.74 7.19
C GLY A 94 -4.60 -5.14 6.58
N PRO A 95 -5.19 -6.14 7.26
CA PRO A 95 -5.27 -7.52 6.78
C PRO A 95 -5.92 -7.64 5.39
N ASP A 96 -6.94 -6.83 5.13
CA ASP A 96 -7.64 -6.79 3.85
C ASP A 96 -6.85 -6.14 2.72
N ASN A 97 -5.72 -5.48 3.03
CA ASN A 97 -4.85 -4.82 2.07
C ASN A 97 -3.54 -5.60 1.84
N VAL A 98 -3.48 -6.87 2.24
CA VAL A 98 -2.33 -7.75 2.00
C VAL A 98 -2.67 -8.72 0.86
N LEU A 99 -1.95 -8.58 -0.25
CA LEU A 99 -2.09 -9.46 -1.40
C LEU A 99 -1.32 -10.76 -1.15
N PRO A 100 -1.91 -11.94 -1.41
CA PRO A 100 -1.27 -13.23 -1.12
C PRO A 100 -0.18 -13.62 -2.13
N TYR A 101 0.02 -12.81 -3.18
CA TYR A 101 0.96 -13.07 -4.27
C TYR A 101 2.03 -11.96 -4.34
N ALA A 102 3.10 -12.25 -5.07
CA ALA A 102 4.21 -11.31 -5.25
C ALA A 102 3.86 -10.24 -6.30
N VAL A 103 3.95 -8.96 -5.92
CA VAL A 103 3.84 -7.84 -6.86
C VAL A 103 5.25 -7.34 -7.19
N THR A 104 5.80 -7.84 -8.31
CA THR A 104 7.20 -7.60 -8.72
C THR A 104 7.43 -6.27 -9.46
N ALA A 105 6.38 -5.46 -9.64
CA ALA A 105 6.43 -4.14 -10.25
C ALA A 105 6.58 -3.03 -9.20
N GLY A 106 7.05 -1.84 -9.58
CA GLY A 106 7.24 -0.69 -8.70
C GLY A 106 8.61 -0.61 -8.03
N GLU A 107 8.75 0.26 -7.04
CA GLU A 107 10.01 0.42 -6.30
C GLU A 107 10.37 -0.84 -5.51
N ARG A 108 11.68 -1.09 -5.45
CA ARG A 108 12.32 -2.11 -4.64
C ARG A 108 12.85 -1.51 -3.35
N ALA A 109 13.12 -2.35 -2.36
CA ALA A 109 13.81 -1.93 -1.16
C ALA A 109 15.22 -1.41 -1.50
N TRP A 110 15.61 -0.31 -0.87
CA TRP A 110 16.97 0.22 -1.00
C TRP A 110 17.94 -0.73 -0.27
N ARG A 111 19.03 -1.14 -0.94
CA ARG A 111 19.96 -2.20 -0.47
C ARG A 111 20.68 -1.93 0.87
N ASN A 112 20.52 -0.73 1.46
CA ASN A 112 21.12 -0.37 2.74
C ASN A 112 20.09 -0.14 3.87
N ALA A 113 18.91 -0.72 3.82
CA ALA A 113 18.03 -0.82 5.00
C ALA A 113 18.52 -1.91 6.00
N GLY A 114 19.84 -2.03 6.18
CA GLY A 114 20.49 -2.85 7.20
C GLY A 114 20.44 -2.16 8.56
N GLY A 115 19.24 -1.84 9.05
CA GLY A 115 19.04 -1.07 10.27
C GLY A 115 17.79 -1.48 11.01
N GLY A 116 17.83 -2.69 11.61
CA GLY A 116 17.07 -3.04 12.81
C GLY A 116 15.56 -3.18 12.67
N HIS A 117 15.09 -4.44 12.69
CA HIS A 117 13.89 -4.81 13.43
C HIS A 117 14.31 -5.77 14.54
#